data_AF-A0A9W8H7R0-F1
#
_entry.id   AF-A0A9W8H7R0-F1
#
_cell.length_a   1.000
_cell.length_b   1.000
_cell.length_c   1.000
_cell.angle_alpha   90.00
_cell.angle_beta   90.00
_cell.angle_gamma   90.00
#
_symmetry.space_group_name_H-M   'P 1'
#
loop_
_entity.id
_entity.type
_entity.pdbx_description
1 polymer ?
#
loop_
_entity_poly.entity_id
_entity_poly.type
_entity_poly.pdbx_seq_one_letter_code
_entity_poly.pdbx_strand_id
1 'polypeptide(L)'
;MPPSADPLPEAGGPATPATATATATAAATPAYSTANFASVYAVLSVFRSVIQTDIQEPEDLAATVQCAEGGAARLKELALRLLAAAAGRKGKGAVAEAQWPRLCSDLAAATVFILRSLQVPEAVADSLDAFVAQSPAVRVDVLYWLSEVALMDNPAIKAAVDQGVGKGRRSGPPPAADKRDQTRLQPFAEIAKQRYWLFGHKTRQLYVESLSQRGRGRLELLAQTPDEFAAVAEELRAQRNHAPKELAERLVGEVVPLVEQQAKRRARVERALERQARAMASVHIYETRTRKRQRVNYNVDEALDEALVDV
;
A
#
# COMPACT_ATOMS: atom_id res chain seq x y z
N MET A 1 -0.39 22.42 -88.57
CA MET A 1 -0.90 21.17 -89.20
C MET A 1 -0.01 20.01 -88.73
N PRO A 2 -0.62 18.87 -88.37
CA PRO A 2 0.00 17.69 -87.72
C PRO A 2 0.51 16.68 -88.79
N PRO A 3 0.94 15.43 -88.47
CA PRO A 3 0.14 14.33 -87.89
C PRO A 3 0.85 13.64 -86.69
N SER A 4 0.20 13.26 -85.58
CA SER A 4 -0.77 12.17 -85.38
C SER A 4 -0.21 10.76 -85.63
N ALA A 5 0.18 10.07 -84.55
CA ALA A 5 0.14 8.61 -84.42
C ALA A 5 0.18 8.19 -82.94
N ASP A 6 -0.96 7.71 -82.45
CA ASP A 6 -1.17 6.72 -81.36
C ASP A 6 -1.97 5.58 -82.05
N PRO A 7 -2.08 4.31 -81.56
CA PRO A 7 -2.21 3.93 -80.13
C PRO A 7 -1.76 2.49 -79.71
N LEU A 8 -2.05 2.14 -78.44
CA LEU A 8 -2.36 0.80 -77.83
C LEU A 8 -1.19 0.00 -77.15
N PRO A 9 -1.48 -0.99 -76.26
CA PRO A 9 -1.84 -0.79 -74.84
C PRO A 9 -1.15 -1.81 -73.90
N GLU A 10 -0.65 -1.40 -72.73
CA GLU A 10 -0.26 -2.39 -71.70
C GLU A 10 -1.22 -2.39 -70.51
N ALA A 11 -1.78 -3.57 -70.30
CA ALA A 11 -2.66 -3.96 -69.23
C ALA A 11 -1.88 -4.32 -67.97
N GLY A 12 -2.55 -4.21 -66.81
CA GLY A 12 -2.25 -5.09 -65.67
C GLY A 12 -1.49 -4.47 -64.50
N GLY A 13 -2.03 -3.41 -63.89
CA GLY A 13 -1.67 -3.05 -62.51
C GLY A 13 -2.47 -3.92 -61.51
N PRO A 14 -1.83 -4.71 -60.63
CA PRO A 14 -2.54 -5.50 -59.64
C PRO A 14 -3.16 -4.61 -58.55
N ALA A 15 -4.41 -4.91 -58.23
CA ALA A 15 -5.15 -4.33 -57.12
C ALA A 15 -4.39 -4.51 -55.80
N THR A 16 -4.00 -3.40 -55.18
CA THR A 16 -3.56 -3.37 -53.79
C THR A 16 -4.80 -3.56 -52.90
N PRO A 17 -4.84 -4.57 -52.03
CA PRO A 17 -5.91 -4.69 -51.05
C PRO A 17 -5.79 -3.56 -50.04
N ALA A 18 -6.89 -2.81 -49.89
CA ALA A 18 -7.14 -1.92 -48.77
C ALA A 18 -6.98 -2.72 -47.47
N THR A 19 -5.77 -2.68 -46.93
CA THR A 19 -5.49 -3.20 -45.60
C THR A 19 -5.84 -2.08 -44.67
N ALA A 20 -7.01 -2.20 -44.04
CA ALA A 20 -7.43 -1.37 -42.93
C ALA A 20 -6.30 -1.36 -41.90
N THR A 21 -5.56 -0.25 -41.84
CA THR A 21 -4.65 0.04 -40.75
C THR A 21 -5.50 0.24 -39.52
N ALA A 22 -5.78 -0.86 -38.81
CA ALA A 22 -6.21 -0.80 -37.44
C ALA A 22 -5.05 -0.17 -36.67
N THR A 23 -5.13 1.14 -36.48
CA THR A 23 -4.32 1.89 -35.54
C THR A 23 -4.69 1.40 -34.15
N ALA A 24 -4.20 0.23 -33.77
CA ALA A 24 -4.08 -0.14 -32.38
C ALA A 24 -3.08 0.86 -31.80
N THR A 25 -3.61 1.87 -31.13
CA THR A 25 -2.87 2.82 -30.30
C THR A 25 -2.10 1.99 -29.30
N ALA A 26 -0.86 1.63 -29.63
CA ALA A 26 0.07 1.05 -28.69
C ALA A 26 0.23 2.08 -27.58
N ALA A 27 -0.46 1.86 -26.46
CA ALA A 27 -0.37 2.71 -25.29
C ALA A 27 1.11 2.80 -24.92
N ALA A 28 1.72 3.95 -25.19
CA ALA A 28 3.10 4.21 -24.86
C ALA A 28 3.26 3.98 -23.36
N THR A 29 3.93 2.90 -22.99
CA THR A 29 4.15 2.57 -21.58
C THR A 29 4.84 3.77 -20.93
N PRO A 30 4.25 4.39 -19.90
CA PRO A 30 4.88 5.53 -19.27
C PRO A 30 6.24 5.11 -18.72
N ALA A 31 7.26 5.93 -18.95
CA ALA A 31 8.64 5.67 -18.52
C ALA A 31 8.81 5.74 -16.98
N TYR A 32 7.72 5.78 -16.21
CA TYR A 32 7.67 6.01 -14.77
C TYR A 32 6.74 4.99 -14.09
N SER A 33 6.95 4.76 -12.78
CA SER A 33 6.12 3.86 -11.99
C SER A 33 4.66 4.31 -11.99
N THR A 34 3.76 3.47 -12.50
CA THR A 34 2.32 3.73 -12.54
C THR A 34 1.72 3.82 -11.13
N ALA A 35 2.26 3.05 -10.19
CA ALA A 35 1.85 3.09 -8.79
C ALA A 35 2.21 4.43 -8.14
N ASN A 36 3.45 4.91 -8.32
CA ASN A 36 3.89 6.19 -7.74
C ASN A 36 3.09 7.35 -8.34
N PHE A 37 2.84 7.31 -9.65
CA PHE A 37 2.01 8.30 -10.33
C PHE A 37 0.57 8.32 -9.80
N ALA A 38 -0.06 7.16 -9.65
CA ALA A 38 -1.42 7.05 -9.11
C ALA A 38 -1.50 7.56 -7.67
N SER A 39 -0.51 7.27 -6.83
CA SER A 39 -0.44 7.76 -5.45
C SER A 39 -0.31 9.28 -5.40
N VAL A 40 0.57 9.88 -6.22
CA VAL A 40 0.70 11.35 -6.32
C VAL A 40 -0.64 11.97 -6.71
N TYR A 41 -1.29 11.44 -7.76
CA TYR A 41 -2.59 11.94 -8.20
C TYR A 41 -3.69 11.82 -7.12
N ALA A 42 -3.72 10.71 -6.39
CA ALA A 42 -4.66 10.50 -5.29
C ALA A 42 -4.46 11.55 -4.18
N VAL A 43 -3.20 11.83 -3.80
CA VAL A 43 -2.91 12.85 -2.78
C VAL A 43 -3.31 14.25 -3.26
N LEU A 44 -2.99 14.59 -4.50
CA LEU A 44 -3.33 15.89 -5.10
C LEU A 44 -4.84 16.11 -5.20
N SER A 45 -5.60 15.08 -5.60
CA SER A 45 -7.05 15.16 -5.74
C SER A 45 -7.76 15.22 -4.38
N VAL A 46 -7.35 14.40 -3.41
CA VAL A 46 -7.97 14.35 -2.07
C VAL A 46 -7.65 15.58 -1.24
N PHE A 47 -6.39 16.05 -1.27
CA PHE A 47 -5.92 17.18 -0.46
C PHE A 47 -5.76 18.47 -1.25
N ARG A 48 -6.53 18.62 -2.34
CA ARG A 48 -6.49 19.76 -3.25
C ARG A 48 -6.58 21.11 -2.54
N SER A 49 -7.43 21.22 -1.52
CA SER A 49 -7.61 22.46 -0.75
C SER A 49 -6.40 22.83 0.11
N VAL A 50 -5.61 21.84 0.54
CA VAL A 50 -4.43 22.02 1.38
C VAL A 50 -3.20 22.28 0.53
N ILE A 51 -3.02 21.50 -0.54
CA ILE A 51 -1.88 21.61 -1.47
C ILE A 51 -2.07 22.77 -2.45
N GLN A 52 -3.32 23.23 -2.64
CA GLN A 52 -3.69 24.33 -3.56
C GLN A 52 -3.32 24.03 -5.02
N THR A 53 -3.55 22.80 -5.50
CA THR A 53 -3.25 22.41 -6.88
C THR A 53 -4.43 22.66 -7.84
N ASP A 54 -4.10 23.01 -9.07
CA ASP A 54 -5.00 23.18 -10.22
C ASP A 54 -5.23 21.89 -11.02
N ILE A 55 -4.47 20.83 -10.74
CA ILE A 55 -4.57 19.51 -11.39
C ILE A 55 -5.91 18.86 -11.03
N GLN A 56 -6.72 18.53 -12.04
CA GLN A 56 -8.04 17.92 -11.86
C GLN A 56 -8.10 16.51 -12.40
N GLU A 57 -7.39 16.27 -13.50
CA GLU A 57 -7.41 15.00 -14.21
C GLU A 57 -6.01 14.36 -14.21
N PRO A 58 -5.91 13.02 -14.34
CA PRO A 58 -4.62 12.36 -14.39
C PRO A 58 -3.82 12.78 -15.64
N GLU A 59 -4.50 13.17 -16.71
CA GLU A 59 -3.88 13.67 -17.94
C GLU A 59 -3.15 15.01 -17.71
N ASP A 60 -3.70 15.90 -16.87
CA ASP A 60 -3.05 17.15 -16.49
C ASP A 60 -1.71 16.89 -15.77
N LEU A 61 -1.70 15.92 -14.84
CA LEU A 61 -0.49 15.52 -14.13
C LEU A 61 0.52 14.90 -15.09
N ALA A 62 0.08 14.06 -16.01
CA ALA A 62 0.95 13.45 -17.02
C ALA A 62 1.59 14.52 -17.92
N ALA A 63 0.80 15.48 -18.42
CA ALA A 63 1.30 16.59 -19.24
C ALA A 63 2.31 17.47 -18.46
N THR A 64 2.03 17.72 -17.18
CA THR A 64 2.90 18.50 -16.29
C THR A 64 4.23 17.79 -16.04
N VAL A 65 4.19 16.48 -15.74
CA VAL A 65 5.38 15.64 -15.53
C VAL A 65 6.20 15.50 -16.81
N GLN A 66 5.57 15.42 -17.97
CA GLN A 66 6.25 15.37 -19.27
C GLN A 66 6.81 16.72 -19.70
N CYS A 67 6.47 17.82 -19.01
CA CYS A 67 6.79 19.18 -19.41
C CYS A 67 6.32 19.50 -20.85
N ALA A 68 5.15 19.00 -21.25
CA ALA A 68 4.47 19.46 -22.47
C ALA A 68 4.19 20.96 -22.39
N GLU A 69 3.94 21.66 -23.51
CA GLU A 69 3.83 23.14 -23.63
C GLU A 69 3.50 23.91 -22.34
N GLY A 70 4.48 24.65 -21.77
CA GLY A 70 4.32 25.41 -20.52
C GLY A 70 4.35 24.61 -19.21
N GLY A 71 4.45 23.28 -19.30
CA GLY A 71 4.42 22.33 -18.20
C GLY A 71 5.60 22.44 -17.23
N ALA A 72 6.74 23.00 -17.66
CA ALA A 72 7.87 23.26 -16.78
C ALA A 72 7.49 24.25 -15.65
N ALA A 73 6.77 25.33 -15.97
CA ALA A 73 6.33 26.30 -14.96
C ALA A 73 5.30 25.69 -14.00
N ARG A 74 4.34 24.90 -14.53
CA ARG A 74 3.36 24.18 -13.73
C ARG A 74 4.00 23.13 -12.83
N LEU A 75 5.02 22.43 -13.33
CA LEU A 75 5.77 21.43 -12.56
C LEU A 75 6.55 22.07 -11.41
N LYS A 76 7.20 23.21 -11.67
CA LYS A 76 7.86 24.01 -10.63
C LYS A 76 6.89 24.44 -9.54
N GLU A 77 5.76 25.02 -9.94
CA GLU A 77 4.72 25.48 -9.03
C GLU A 77 4.16 24.32 -8.19
N LEU A 78 3.86 23.18 -8.82
CA LEU A 78 3.41 21.96 -8.15
C LEU A 78 4.44 21.47 -7.13
N ALA A 79 5.70 21.38 -7.51
CA ALA A 79 6.77 20.92 -6.64
C ALA A 79 6.95 21.85 -5.44
N LEU A 80 6.88 23.18 -5.63
CA LEU A 80 6.95 24.16 -4.54
C LEU A 80 5.74 24.06 -3.59
N ARG A 81 4.54 23.81 -4.13
CA ARG A 81 3.32 23.61 -3.33
C ARG A 81 3.41 22.34 -2.49
N LEU A 82 3.86 21.23 -3.08
CA LEU A 82 4.09 19.98 -2.36
C LEU A 82 5.21 20.12 -1.33
N LEU A 83 6.29 20.84 -1.64
CA LEU A 83 7.35 21.12 -0.70
C LEU A 83 6.87 21.98 0.48
N ALA A 84 6.02 22.98 0.22
CA ALA A 84 5.39 23.78 1.27
C ALA A 84 4.51 22.90 2.18
N ALA A 85 3.76 21.98 1.58
CA ALA A 85 2.93 21.03 2.30
C ALA A 85 3.78 20.05 3.12
N ALA A 86 4.84 19.48 2.54
CA ALA A 86 5.77 18.58 3.22
C ALA A 86 6.48 19.26 4.40
N ALA A 87 6.88 20.53 4.25
CA ALA A 87 7.45 21.33 5.33
C ALA A 87 6.43 21.78 6.40
N GLY A 88 5.18 21.31 6.33
CA GLY A 88 4.12 21.64 7.30
C GLY A 88 3.69 23.11 7.31
N ARG A 89 4.01 23.88 6.26
CA ARG A 89 3.66 25.31 6.20
C ARG A 89 2.17 25.46 5.93
N LYS A 90 1.45 26.16 6.83
CA LYS A 90 0.02 26.46 6.67
C LYS A 90 -0.19 27.50 5.57
N GLY A 91 -0.36 27.07 4.32
CA GLY A 91 -1.08 27.75 3.22
C GLY A 91 -0.89 29.26 2.96
N LYS A 92 0.06 29.94 3.60
CA LYS A 92 0.21 31.40 3.59
C LYS A 92 1.60 31.90 3.20
N GLY A 93 2.54 30.99 2.93
CA GLY A 93 3.84 31.35 2.38
C GLY A 93 4.09 30.53 1.14
N ALA A 94 3.93 31.14 -0.04
CA ALA A 94 4.50 30.58 -1.25
C ALA A 94 5.99 30.35 -0.99
N VAL A 95 6.45 29.11 -1.17
CA VAL A 95 7.86 28.79 -1.06
C VAL A 95 8.53 29.42 -2.28
N ALA A 96 9.46 30.34 -2.04
CA ALA A 96 10.25 30.91 -3.13
C ALA A 96 11.19 29.84 -3.70
N GLU A 97 11.46 29.89 -5.00
CA GLU A 97 12.38 28.94 -5.67
C GLU A 97 13.75 28.87 -4.97
N ALA A 98 14.26 30.00 -4.46
CA ALA A 98 15.52 30.08 -3.72
C ALA A 98 15.53 29.27 -2.41
N GLN A 99 14.37 28.91 -1.85
CA GLN A 99 14.25 28.11 -0.64
C GLN A 99 14.27 26.60 -0.92
N TRP A 100 14.16 26.19 -2.18
CA TRP A 100 14.13 24.78 -2.59
C TRP A 100 15.29 23.98 -2.01
N PRO A 101 16.57 24.36 -2.19
CA PRO A 101 17.68 23.48 -1.80
C PRO A 101 17.77 23.29 -0.29
N ARG A 102 17.54 24.38 0.44
CA ARG A 102 17.52 24.35 1.91
C ARG A 102 16.42 23.45 2.44
N LEU A 103 15.20 23.60 1.94
CA LEU A 103 14.05 22.81 2.41
C LEU A 103 14.15 21.34 1.99
N CYS A 104 14.64 21.05 0.79
CA CYS A 104 14.90 19.67 0.37
C CYS A 104 15.97 19.01 1.25
N SER A 105 17.04 19.72 1.61
CA SER A 105 18.08 19.23 2.52
C SER A 105 17.55 19.01 3.95
N ASP A 106 16.79 19.97 4.49
CA ASP A 106 16.15 19.87 5.81
C ASP A 106 15.17 18.66 5.85
N LEU A 107 14.38 18.47 4.79
CA LEU A 107 13.47 17.33 4.66
C LEU A 107 14.23 16.00 4.47
N ALA A 108 15.29 15.98 3.69
CA ALA A 108 16.10 14.78 3.50
C ALA A 108 16.74 14.32 4.81
N ALA A 109 17.24 15.26 5.63
CA ALA A 109 17.75 14.99 6.96
C ALA A 109 16.67 14.45 7.92
N ALA A 110 15.43 14.92 7.80
CA ALA A 110 14.31 14.44 8.61
C ALA A 110 13.75 13.08 8.13
N THR A 111 13.88 12.77 6.84
CA THR A 111 13.19 11.64 6.19
C THR A 111 14.14 10.59 5.60
N VAL A 112 15.37 10.50 6.13
CA VAL A 112 16.45 9.57 5.72
C VAL A 112 15.97 8.12 5.51
N PHE A 113 14.96 7.67 6.26
CA PHE A 113 14.40 6.32 6.13
C PHE A 113 13.57 6.11 4.84
N ILE A 114 12.85 7.12 4.37
CA ILE A 114 11.99 7.07 3.18
C ILE A 114 12.83 7.20 1.91
N LEU A 115 13.88 8.03 1.95
CA LEU A 115 14.79 8.21 0.81
C LEU A 115 15.65 6.98 0.51
N ARG A 116 15.84 6.06 1.46
CA ARG A 116 16.68 4.87 1.22
C ARG A 116 16.08 3.87 0.22
N SER A 117 14.76 3.92 0.00
CA SER A 117 14.07 3.13 -1.02
C SER A 117 13.87 3.89 -2.34
N LEU A 118 13.94 5.21 -2.32
CA LEU A 118 13.75 6.10 -3.45
C LEU A 118 15.12 6.53 -3.99
N GLN A 119 15.52 6.05 -5.16
CA GLN A 119 16.79 6.42 -5.82
C GLN A 119 16.75 7.84 -6.40
N VAL A 120 16.39 8.84 -5.59
CA VAL A 120 16.33 10.24 -6.02
C VAL A 120 17.76 10.76 -6.17
N PRO A 121 18.16 11.27 -7.35
CA PRO A 121 19.48 11.85 -7.55
C PRO A 121 19.69 13.07 -6.64
N GLU A 122 20.86 13.16 -5.99
CA GLU A 122 21.22 14.29 -5.11
C GLU A 122 21.12 15.64 -5.83
N ALA A 123 21.41 15.66 -7.14
CA ALA A 123 21.31 16.84 -8.00
C ALA A 123 19.91 17.49 -8.05
N VAL A 124 18.85 16.76 -7.67
CA VAL A 124 17.49 17.30 -7.57
C VAL A 124 17.37 18.30 -6.42
N ALA A 125 18.13 18.11 -5.34
CA ALA A 125 18.11 19.01 -4.20
C ALA A 125 18.84 20.33 -4.50
N ASP A 126 19.76 20.37 -5.46
CA ASP A 126 20.60 21.55 -5.70
C ASP A 126 19.83 22.75 -6.27
N SER A 127 18.85 22.51 -7.14
CA SER A 127 17.98 23.56 -7.67
C SER A 127 16.69 23.01 -8.26
N LEU A 128 15.66 23.87 -8.31
CA LEU A 128 14.40 23.54 -8.93
C LEU A 128 14.52 23.35 -10.46
N ASP A 129 15.47 24.05 -11.10
CA ASP A 129 15.78 23.85 -12.52
C ASP A 129 16.44 22.48 -12.77
N ALA A 130 17.34 22.05 -11.88
CA ALA A 130 17.95 20.72 -11.95
C ALA A 130 16.92 19.60 -11.77
N PHE A 131 15.89 19.81 -10.94
CA PHE A 131 14.73 18.94 -10.85
C PHE A 131 13.94 18.86 -12.17
N VAL A 132 13.62 20.00 -12.78
CA VAL A 132 12.89 20.03 -14.06
C VAL A 132 13.70 19.38 -15.17
N ALA A 133 15.03 19.48 -15.17
CA ALA A 133 15.88 18.85 -16.17
C ALA A 133 15.92 17.30 -16.08
N GLN A 134 15.43 16.70 -14.99
CA GLN A 134 15.44 15.23 -14.82
C GLN A 134 14.49 14.49 -15.74
N SER A 135 14.62 13.17 -15.81
CA SER A 135 13.68 12.31 -16.52
C SER A 135 12.29 12.30 -15.87
N PRO A 136 11.21 12.03 -16.63
CA PRO A 136 9.86 11.91 -16.09
C PRO A 136 9.73 10.92 -14.93
N ALA A 137 10.51 9.83 -14.95
CA ALA A 137 10.57 8.85 -13.85
C ALA A 137 11.01 9.50 -12.54
N VAL A 138 12.14 10.19 -12.56
CA VAL A 138 12.69 10.86 -11.39
C VAL A 138 11.75 11.98 -10.92
N ARG A 139 11.11 12.71 -11.85
CA ARG A 139 10.13 13.74 -11.50
C ARG A 139 8.97 13.15 -10.68
N VAL A 140 8.41 12.02 -11.12
CA VAL A 140 7.31 11.33 -10.40
C VAL A 140 7.78 10.82 -9.04
N ASP A 141 8.97 10.24 -8.95
CA ASP A 141 9.50 9.69 -7.71
C ASP A 141 9.74 10.78 -6.65
N VAL A 142 10.21 11.95 -7.07
CA VAL A 142 10.38 13.12 -6.19
C VAL A 142 9.02 13.66 -5.74
N LEU A 143 8.04 13.78 -6.65
CA LEU A 143 6.68 14.22 -6.30
C LEU A 143 6.01 13.23 -5.33
N TYR A 144 6.24 11.93 -5.53
CA TYR A 144 5.78 10.87 -4.64
C TYR A 144 6.41 10.99 -3.25
N TRP A 145 7.73 11.16 -3.18
CA TRP A 145 8.42 11.41 -1.91
C TRP A 145 7.83 12.63 -1.17
N LEU A 146 7.68 13.77 -1.85
CA LEU A 146 7.09 14.97 -1.26
C LEU A 146 5.65 14.73 -0.79
N SER A 147 4.88 13.93 -1.52
CA SER A 147 3.51 13.57 -1.16
C SER A 147 3.46 12.72 0.10
N GLU A 148 4.31 11.69 0.21
CA GLU A 148 4.43 10.84 1.41
C GLU A 148 4.82 11.66 2.64
N VAL A 149 5.81 12.54 2.51
CA VAL A 149 6.23 13.42 3.60
C VAL A 149 5.10 14.39 3.99
N ALA A 150 4.38 14.95 3.02
CA ALA A 150 3.23 15.79 3.30
C ALA A 150 2.12 15.02 4.06
N LEU A 151 1.86 13.76 3.71
CA LEU A 151 0.88 12.92 4.42
C LEU A 151 1.31 12.66 5.87
N MET A 152 2.60 12.45 6.12
CA MET A 152 3.12 12.12 7.44
C MET A 152 3.21 13.35 8.37
N ASP A 153 3.76 14.46 7.86
CA ASP A 153 4.21 15.56 8.69
C ASP A 153 3.31 16.79 8.63
N ASN A 154 2.40 16.91 7.64
CA ASN A 154 1.53 18.07 7.54
C ASN A 154 0.34 17.99 8.51
N PRO A 155 0.25 18.89 9.51
CA PRO A 155 -0.84 18.84 10.49
C PRO A 155 -2.21 19.17 9.90
N ALA A 156 -2.28 19.91 8.79
CA ALA A 156 -3.54 20.23 8.12
C ALA A 156 -4.08 19.03 7.33
N ILE A 157 -3.21 18.26 6.69
CA ILE A 157 -3.58 16.98 6.04
C ILE A 157 -4.04 15.99 7.10
N LYS A 158 -3.28 15.84 8.18
CA LYS A 158 -3.66 14.99 9.31
C LYS A 158 -5.03 15.39 9.89
N ALA A 159 -5.25 16.68 10.11
CA ALA A 159 -6.55 17.17 10.58
C ALA A 159 -7.69 16.92 9.56
N ALA A 160 -7.42 17.03 8.26
CA ALA A 160 -8.40 16.73 7.22
C ALA A 160 -8.74 15.23 7.18
N VAL A 161 -7.74 14.36 7.34
CA VAL A 161 -7.94 12.91 7.49
C VAL A 161 -8.77 12.62 8.75
N ASP A 162 -8.39 13.17 9.90
CA ASP A 162 -9.09 12.98 11.16
C ASP A 162 -10.56 13.46 11.08
N GLN A 163 -10.81 14.57 10.37
CA GLN A 163 -12.17 15.08 10.11
C GLN A 163 -12.95 14.20 9.13
N GLY A 164 -12.30 13.65 8.09
CA GLY A 164 -12.91 12.71 7.16
C GLY A 164 -13.32 11.40 7.84
N VAL A 165 -12.46 10.87 8.71
CA VAL A 165 -12.77 9.72 9.57
C VAL A 165 -13.86 10.06 10.58
N GLY A 166 -13.89 11.31 11.08
CA GLY A 166 -14.91 11.82 12.00
C GLY A 166 -16.30 12.04 11.38
N LYS A 167 -16.40 12.41 10.09
CA LYS A 167 -17.69 12.64 9.41
C LYS A 167 -18.49 11.35 9.14
N GLY A 168 -17.85 10.18 9.17
CA GLY A 168 -18.55 8.90 9.25
C GLY A 168 -19.15 8.60 10.64
N ARG A 169 -18.90 9.45 11.63
CA ARG A 169 -19.33 9.29 13.03
C ARG A 169 -19.79 10.62 13.63
N ARG A 170 -21.04 11.05 13.34
CA ARG A 170 -21.98 11.71 14.28
C ARG A 170 -23.12 12.43 13.53
N SER A 171 -24.33 11.86 13.60
CA SER A 171 -25.59 12.56 13.94
C SER A 171 -26.81 11.63 13.86
N GLY A 172 -26.68 10.41 14.39
CA GLY A 172 -27.82 9.52 14.61
C GLY A 172 -27.91 9.16 16.09
N PRO A 173 -29.12 9.06 16.68
CA PRO A 173 -29.27 8.46 17.99
C PRO A 173 -28.71 7.03 17.94
N PRO A 174 -28.09 6.53 19.02
CA PRO A 174 -27.27 5.32 18.97
C PRO A 174 -28.12 4.15 18.46
N PRO A 175 -27.81 3.58 17.27
CA PRO A 175 -28.38 2.29 16.92
C PRO A 175 -27.75 1.26 17.85
N ALA A 176 -28.61 0.36 18.34
CA ALA A 176 -28.20 -0.72 19.21
C ALA A 176 -27.06 -1.53 18.57
N ALA A 177 -25.93 -1.55 19.27
CA ALA A 177 -24.95 -2.64 19.28
C ALA A 177 -24.60 -3.31 17.93
N ASP A 178 -23.79 -2.66 17.10
CA ASP A 178 -22.86 -3.38 16.21
C ASP A 178 -21.47 -3.39 16.83
N LYS A 179 -21.16 -4.51 17.49
CA LYS A 179 -19.92 -4.80 18.25
C LYS A 179 -18.65 -4.93 17.37
N ARG A 180 -18.68 -4.63 16.06
CA ARG A 180 -17.57 -4.97 15.16
C ARG A 180 -16.63 -3.82 14.78
N ASP A 181 -17.08 -2.57 14.74
CA ASP A 181 -16.27 -1.52 14.07
C ASP A 181 -15.86 -0.33 14.94
N GLN A 182 -15.76 -0.53 16.26
CA GLN A 182 -15.00 0.37 17.12
C GLN A 182 -14.00 -0.41 17.98
N THR A 183 -12.94 -0.95 17.39
CA THR A 183 -11.73 -1.32 18.13
C THR A 183 -11.04 -0.05 18.63
N ARG A 184 -11.63 0.58 19.67
CA ARG A 184 -10.82 1.31 20.63
C ARG A 184 -9.80 0.29 21.13
N LEU A 185 -8.52 0.54 20.90
CA LEU A 185 -7.42 -0.26 21.45
C LEU A 185 -7.45 -0.11 22.97
N GLN A 186 -8.36 -0.83 23.61
CA GLN A 186 -8.41 -0.98 25.05
C GLN A 186 -7.52 -2.17 25.41
N PRO A 187 -6.75 -2.08 26.50
CA PRO A 187 -6.02 -3.24 26.99
C PRO A 187 -7.01 -4.36 27.28
N PHE A 188 -6.62 -5.59 26.96
CA PHE A 188 -7.40 -6.79 27.22
C PHE A 188 -7.68 -6.96 28.72
N ALA A 189 -6.70 -6.61 29.55
CA ALA A 189 -6.87 -6.43 30.99
C ALA A 189 -5.85 -5.44 31.54
N GLU A 190 -6.18 -4.78 32.65
CA GLU A 190 -5.26 -3.93 33.41
C GLU A 190 -5.23 -4.45 34.84
N ILE A 191 -4.06 -4.92 35.29
CA ILE A 191 -3.85 -5.45 36.64
C ILE A 191 -2.77 -4.61 37.29
N ALA A 192 -3.15 -3.87 38.33
CA ALA A 192 -2.30 -2.93 39.05
C ALA A 192 -1.63 -1.87 38.14
N LYS A 193 -0.44 -2.16 37.61
CA LYS A 193 0.37 -1.27 36.74
C LYS A 193 0.83 -1.95 35.44
N GLN A 194 0.29 -3.13 35.15
CA GLN A 194 0.58 -3.88 33.94
C GLN A 194 -0.67 -3.91 33.08
N ARG A 195 -0.49 -3.57 31.81
CA ARG A 195 -1.55 -3.65 30.80
C ARG A 195 -1.28 -4.85 29.91
N TYR A 196 -2.24 -5.75 29.86
CA TYR A 196 -2.21 -6.90 28.98
C TYR A 196 -2.88 -6.50 27.68
N TRP A 197 -2.17 -6.67 26.58
CA TRP A 197 -2.62 -6.34 25.24
C TRP A 197 -2.75 -7.61 24.42
N LEU A 198 -3.86 -7.74 23.68
CA LEU A 198 -4.05 -8.85 22.76
C LEU A 198 -4.02 -8.30 21.33
N PHE A 199 -2.97 -8.61 20.59
CA PHE A 199 -2.78 -8.15 19.23
C PHE A 199 -2.96 -9.28 18.22
N GLY A 200 -3.43 -8.93 17.02
CA GLY A 200 -3.56 -9.87 15.91
C GLY A 200 -4.89 -10.62 15.90
N HIS A 201 -5.66 -10.45 14.82
CA HIS A 201 -6.92 -11.16 14.61
C HIS A 201 -6.71 -12.66 14.31
N LYS A 202 -5.57 -13.02 13.70
CA LYS A 202 -5.29 -14.37 13.16
C LYS A 202 -4.27 -15.19 13.94
N THR A 203 -3.57 -14.59 14.90
CA THR A 203 -2.53 -15.26 15.69
C THR A 203 -2.62 -14.98 17.17
N ARG A 204 -3.48 -14.03 17.59
CA ARG A 204 -3.70 -13.56 18.96
C ARG A 204 -2.45 -13.68 19.84
N GLN A 205 -1.61 -12.65 19.80
CA GLN A 205 -0.41 -12.54 20.62
C GLN A 205 -0.73 -11.74 21.87
N LEU A 206 -0.35 -12.26 23.04
CA LEU A 206 -0.48 -11.59 24.32
C LEU A 206 0.80 -10.84 24.64
N TYR A 207 0.68 -9.55 24.90
CA TYR A 207 1.77 -8.69 25.33
C TYR A 207 1.48 -8.11 26.71
N VAL A 208 2.52 -7.87 27.49
CA VAL A 208 2.46 -7.04 28.70
C VAL A 208 3.18 -5.73 28.46
N GLU A 209 2.51 -4.64 28.80
CA GLU A 209 3.11 -3.33 28.94
C GLU A 209 3.39 -3.06 30.42
N SER A 210 4.67 -2.90 30.75
CA SER A 210 5.07 -2.40 32.06
C SER A 210 5.10 -0.86 32.02
N LEU A 211 4.27 -0.22 32.84
CA LEU A 211 4.27 1.24 32.98
C LEU A 211 5.53 1.71 33.73
N SER A 212 6.61 1.97 32.98
CA SER A 212 7.80 2.63 33.52
C SER A 212 7.50 4.10 33.82
N GLN A 213 8.01 4.60 34.95
CA GLN A 213 7.88 5.99 35.41
C GLN A 213 8.37 7.04 34.40
N ARG A 214 9.09 6.63 33.33
CA ARG A 214 9.66 7.52 32.31
C ARG A 214 8.86 7.58 30.99
N GLY A 215 7.60 7.14 30.97
CA GLY A 215 6.64 7.51 29.91
C GLY A 215 6.78 6.77 28.57
N ARG A 216 7.63 5.74 28.47
CA ARG A 216 7.61 4.77 27.36
C ARG A 216 7.47 3.36 27.95
N GLY A 217 6.26 2.82 27.91
CA GLY A 217 6.01 1.42 28.25
C GLY A 217 6.66 0.52 27.20
N ARG A 218 7.43 -0.47 27.63
CA ARG A 218 7.92 -1.53 26.74
C ARG A 218 6.86 -2.62 26.68
N LEU A 219 6.47 -3.00 25.47
CA LEU A 219 5.64 -4.19 25.22
C LEU A 219 6.55 -5.42 25.17
N GLU A 220 6.29 -6.38 26.04
CA GLU A 220 6.97 -7.68 26.07
C GLU A 220 5.97 -8.77 25.67
N LEU A 221 6.36 -9.61 24.72
CA LEU A 221 5.54 -10.74 24.27
C LEU A 221 5.53 -11.80 25.38
N LEU A 222 4.35 -12.18 25.83
CA LEU A 222 4.16 -13.21 26.85
C LEU A 222 3.75 -14.57 26.25
N ALA A 223 2.85 -14.56 25.28
CA ALA A 223 2.34 -15.80 24.70
C ALA A 223 1.89 -15.61 23.25
N GLN A 224 2.17 -16.63 22.44
CA GLN A 224 1.76 -16.76 21.05
C GLN A 224 1.24 -18.16 20.74
N THR A 225 1.74 -19.20 21.40
CA THR A 225 1.31 -20.59 21.19
C THR A 225 0.28 -21.05 22.23
N PRO A 226 -0.58 -22.04 21.93
CA PRO A 226 -1.54 -22.57 22.90
C PRO A 226 -0.91 -22.96 24.24
N ASP A 227 0.26 -23.61 24.18
CA ASP A 227 1.00 -24.08 25.36
C ASP A 227 1.53 -22.90 26.19
N GLU A 228 2.03 -21.85 25.54
CA GLU A 228 2.44 -20.61 26.21
C GLU A 228 1.24 -19.91 26.87
N PHE A 229 0.08 -19.88 26.21
CA PHE A 229 -1.14 -19.33 26.81
C PHE A 229 -1.59 -20.12 28.04
N ALA A 230 -1.47 -21.44 28.01
CA ALA A 230 -1.77 -22.30 29.15
C ALA A 230 -0.79 -22.06 30.31
N ALA A 231 0.51 -21.95 30.02
CA ALA A 231 1.54 -21.63 31.03
C ALA A 231 1.28 -20.28 31.71
N VAL A 232 0.98 -19.24 30.92
CA VAL A 232 0.66 -17.91 31.44
C VAL A 232 -0.63 -17.94 32.29
N ALA A 233 -1.64 -18.71 31.89
CA ALA A 233 -2.86 -18.85 32.68
C ALA A 233 -2.60 -19.54 34.03
N GLU A 234 -1.75 -20.57 34.08
CA GLU A 234 -1.36 -21.23 35.34
C GLU A 234 -0.56 -20.29 36.25
N GLU A 235 0.39 -19.52 35.70
CA GLU A 235 1.14 -18.52 36.46
C GLU A 235 0.22 -17.45 37.06
N LEU A 236 -0.78 -16.99 36.30
CA LEU A 236 -1.76 -16.02 36.76
C LEU A 236 -2.72 -16.62 37.82
N ARG A 237 -3.07 -17.90 37.71
CA ARG A 237 -3.88 -18.62 38.73
C ARG A 237 -3.16 -18.79 40.05
N ALA A 238 -1.85 -18.97 40.01
CA ALA A 238 -1.01 -19.13 41.20
C ALA A 238 -0.94 -17.83 42.04
N GLN A 239 -1.29 -16.67 41.46
CA GLN A 239 -1.29 -15.41 42.19
C GLN A 239 -2.44 -15.34 43.22
N ARG A 240 -2.17 -14.73 44.38
CA ARG A 240 -3.13 -14.61 45.49
C ARG A 240 -4.32 -13.69 45.16
N ASN A 241 -4.14 -12.75 44.25
CA ASN A 241 -5.13 -11.71 43.94
C ASN A 241 -6.24 -12.25 43.02
N HIS A 242 -7.45 -11.69 43.13
CA HIS A 242 -8.60 -12.08 42.31
C HIS A 242 -8.44 -11.67 40.83
N ALA A 243 -7.92 -10.47 40.56
CA ALA A 243 -7.82 -9.94 39.20
C ALA A 243 -6.94 -10.80 38.25
N PRO A 244 -5.77 -11.32 38.66
CA PRO A 244 -5.00 -12.29 37.88
C PRO A 244 -5.76 -13.58 37.58
N LYS A 245 -6.52 -14.11 38.54
CA LYS A 245 -7.31 -15.33 38.36
C LYS A 245 -8.42 -15.14 37.33
N GLU A 246 -9.11 -14.00 37.40
CA GLU A 246 -10.14 -13.64 36.40
C GLU A 246 -9.53 -13.50 34.99
N LEU A 247 -8.34 -12.91 34.88
CA LEU A 247 -7.63 -12.85 33.60
C LEU A 247 -7.26 -14.25 33.07
N ALA A 248 -6.79 -15.15 33.94
CA ALA A 248 -6.50 -16.53 33.57
C ALA A 248 -7.74 -17.27 33.06
N GLU A 249 -8.88 -17.10 33.73
CA GLU A 249 -10.17 -17.67 33.30
C GLU A 249 -10.60 -17.13 31.94
N ARG A 250 -10.46 -15.82 31.71
CA ARG A 250 -10.76 -15.19 30.41
C ARG A 250 -9.84 -15.67 29.29
N LEU A 251 -8.53 -15.80 29.55
CA LEU A 251 -7.57 -16.32 28.58
C LEU A 251 -7.93 -17.75 28.17
N VAL A 252 -8.24 -18.61 29.14
CA VAL A 252 -8.61 -20.01 28.88
C VAL A 252 -9.98 -20.13 28.22
N GLY A 253 -10.96 -19.32 28.61
CA GLY A 253 -12.31 -19.39 28.07
C GLY A 253 -12.45 -18.80 26.66
N GLU A 254 -11.76 -17.69 26.37
CA GLU A 254 -11.96 -16.93 25.14
C GLU A 254 -10.80 -17.02 24.16
N VAL A 255 -9.55 -17.08 24.63
CA VAL A 255 -8.37 -16.94 23.77
C VAL A 255 -7.80 -18.28 23.36
N VAL A 256 -7.58 -19.21 24.32
CA VAL A 256 -7.02 -20.54 24.06
C VAL A 256 -7.78 -21.32 22.97
N PRO A 257 -9.13 -21.40 22.99
CA PRO A 257 -9.86 -22.17 21.98
C PRO A 257 -9.65 -21.63 20.56
N LEU A 258 -9.50 -20.31 20.43
CA LEU A 258 -9.28 -19.66 19.14
C LEU A 258 -7.87 -19.90 18.62
N VAL A 259 -6.86 -19.83 19.50
CA VAL A 259 -5.47 -20.11 19.12
C VAL A 259 -5.30 -21.59 18.76
N GLU A 260 -5.94 -22.52 19.47
CA GLU A 260 -5.94 -23.93 19.12
C GLU A 260 -6.61 -24.22 17.77
N GLN A 261 -7.76 -23.61 17.50
CA GLN A 261 -8.43 -23.76 16.20
C GLN A 261 -7.55 -23.23 15.06
N GLN A 262 -6.83 -22.13 15.30
CA GLN A 262 -5.88 -21.57 14.34
C GLN A 262 -4.65 -22.45 14.15
N ALA A 263 -4.09 -23.02 15.21
CA ALA A 263 -2.98 -23.98 15.13
C ALA A 263 -3.39 -25.21 14.30
N LYS A 264 -4.60 -25.73 14.50
CA LYS A 264 -5.18 -26.81 13.69
C LYS A 264 -5.33 -26.42 12.22
N ARG A 265 -5.79 -25.20 11.91
CA ARG A 265 -5.89 -24.68 10.53
C ARG A 265 -4.52 -24.57 9.87
N ARG A 266 -3.53 -24.02 10.58
CA ARG A 266 -2.14 -23.91 10.09
C ARG A 266 -1.54 -25.28 9.77
N ALA A 267 -1.68 -26.24 10.69
CA ALA A 267 -1.21 -27.61 10.47
C ALA A 267 -1.88 -28.29 9.25
N ARG A 268 -3.17 -28.00 8.98
CA ARG A 268 -3.84 -28.50 7.77
C ARG A 268 -3.28 -27.89 6.49
N VAL A 269 -3.06 -26.57 6.48
CA VAL A 269 -2.48 -25.86 5.34
C VAL A 269 -1.04 -26.34 5.09
N GLU A 270 -0.24 -26.45 6.13
CA GLU A 270 1.13 -26.95 6.05
C GLU A 270 1.18 -28.37 5.47
N ARG A 271 0.33 -29.29 5.96
CA ARG A 271 0.19 -30.64 5.36
C ARG A 271 -0.31 -30.63 3.91
N ALA A 272 -1.10 -29.63 3.52
CA ALA A 272 -1.54 -29.49 2.12
C ALA A 272 -0.37 -29.02 1.24
N LEU A 273 0.40 -28.04 1.70
CA LEU A 273 1.61 -27.55 1.03
C LEU A 273 2.69 -28.65 0.94
N GLU A 274 2.90 -29.43 2.00
CA GLU A 274 3.82 -30.58 1.95
C GLU A 274 3.37 -31.63 0.92
N ARG A 275 2.07 -31.91 0.84
CA ARG A 275 1.52 -32.82 -0.18
C ARG A 275 1.73 -32.25 -1.59
N GLN A 276 1.53 -30.95 -1.78
CA GLN A 276 1.79 -30.27 -3.04
C GLN A 276 3.28 -30.32 -3.42
N ALA A 277 4.18 -30.06 -2.48
CA ALA A 277 5.62 -30.13 -2.70
C ALA A 277 6.08 -31.55 -3.05
N ARG A 278 5.54 -32.58 -2.39
CA ARG A 278 5.80 -34.00 -2.75
C ARG A 278 5.24 -34.35 -4.12
N ALA A 279 4.06 -33.84 -4.48
CA ALA A 279 3.49 -34.05 -5.81
C ALA A 279 4.37 -33.40 -6.89
N MET A 280 4.78 -32.14 -6.72
CA MET A 280 5.68 -31.46 -7.66
C MET A 280 7.06 -32.12 -7.75
N ALA A 281 7.62 -32.61 -6.64
CA ALA A 281 8.87 -33.36 -6.65
C ALA A 281 8.76 -34.70 -7.41
N SER A 282 7.59 -35.34 -7.40
CA SER A 282 7.36 -36.60 -8.14
C SER A 282 7.00 -36.39 -9.61
N VAL A 283 6.63 -35.18 -10.05
CA VAL A 283 6.36 -34.85 -11.47
C VAL A 283 7.59 -35.09 -12.35
N HIS A 284 8.81 -34.82 -11.85
CA HIS A 284 10.05 -35.10 -12.60
C HIS A 284 10.38 -36.58 -12.76
N ILE A 285 9.71 -37.48 -12.03
CA ILE A 285 9.96 -38.93 -12.09
C ILE A 285 9.05 -39.60 -13.14
N TYR A 286 7.93 -38.98 -13.52
CA TYR A 286 6.96 -39.58 -14.45
C TYR A 286 7.18 -39.26 -15.94
N GLU A 287 8.11 -38.39 -16.31
CA GLU A 287 8.38 -38.06 -17.73
C GLU A 287 9.05 -39.20 -18.53
N THR A 288 9.50 -40.29 -17.90
CA THR A 288 10.23 -41.37 -18.60
C THR A 288 9.51 -42.72 -18.74
N ARG A 289 8.23 -42.85 -18.36
CA ARG A 289 7.49 -44.12 -18.55
C ARG A 289 6.06 -43.95 -19.09
N THR A 290 6.00 -43.76 -20.41
CA THR A 290 5.03 -44.36 -21.36
C THR A 290 3.50 -44.33 -21.10
N ARG A 291 2.79 -43.68 -22.05
CA ARG A 291 1.52 -44.10 -22.71
C ARG A 291 0.28 -44.42 -21.84
N LYS A 292 -0.55 -43.39 -21.63
CA LYS A 292 -1.92 -43.25 -22.19
C LYS A 292 -2.49 -41.93 -21.69
N ARG A 293 -2.83 -41.04 -22.61
CA ARG A 293 -3.42 -39.72 -22.30
C ARG A 293 -4.84 -39.93 -21.77
N GLN A 294 -5.00 -40.20 -20.47
CA GLN A 294 -6.16 -39.68 -19.76
C GLN A 294 -5.77 -38.27 -19.31
N ARG A 295 -6.49 -37.27 -19.80
CA ARG A 295 -6.42 -35.93 -19.24
C ARG A 295 -6.96 -36.03 -17.82
N VAL A 296 -6.07 -36.04 -16.83
CA VAL A 296 -6.46 -35.82 -15.44
C VAL A 296 -7.03 -34.40 -15.40
N ASN A 297 -8.31 -34.28 -15.08
CA ASN A 297 -8.96 -32.98 -14.99
C ASN A 297 -8.49 -32.33 -13.68
N TYR A 298 -7.49 -31.45 -13.77
CA TYR A 298 -7.06 -30.62 -12.66
C TYR A 298 -7.97 -29.39 -12.60
N ASN A 299 -9.22 -29.58 -12.18
CA ASN A 299 -10.01 -28.45 -11.65
C ASN A 299 -9.44 -28.15 -10.26
N VAL A 300 -8.36 -27.36 -10.23
CA VAL A 300 -7.65 -26.97 -9.01
C VAL A 300 -8.40 -25.87 -8.24
N ASP A 301 -9.33 -25.18 -8.90
CA ASP A 301 -10.12 -24.10 -8.31
C ASP A 301 -11.31 -24.64 -7.48
N GLU A 302 -11.93 -25.77 -7.88
CA GLU A 302 -13.08 -26.35 -7.15
C GLU A 302 -12.70 -26.86 -5.75
N ALA A 303 -11.50 -27.39 -5.54
CA ALA A 303 -11.07 -27.90 -4.23
C ALA A 303 -10.69 -26.79 -3.24
N LEU A 304 -10.32 -25.61 -3.75
CA LEU A 304 -10.08 -24.41 -2.93
C LEU A 304 -11.38 -23.70 -2.61
N ASP A 305 -12.32 -23.66 -3.57
CA ASP A 305 -13.65 -23.11 -3.36
C ASP A 305 -14.49 -23.98 -2.42
N GLU A 306 -14.47 -25.32 -2.50
CA GLU A 306 -15.15 -26.17 -1.50
C GLU A 306 -14.58 -26.02 -0.08
N ALA A 307 -13.26 -25.78 0.06
CA ALA A 307 -12.65 -25.53 1.37
C ALA A 307 -12.92 -24.13 1.95
N LEU A 308 -13.37 -23.20 1.10
CA LEU A 308 -13.74 -21.82 1.46
C LEU A 308 -15.26 -21.63 1.62
N VAL A 309 -16.08 -22.52 1.05
CA VAL A 309 -17.55 -22.46 1.08
C VAL A 309 -18.15 -23.07 2.35
N ASP A 310 -17.46 -24.02 3.01
CA ASP A 310 -17.86 -24.54 4.33
C ASP A 310 -17.32 -23.68 5.51
N VAL A 311 -17.58 -22.37 5.45
CA VAL A 311 -17.33 -21.38 6.52
C VAL A 311 -18.62 -20.96 7.20
#